data_AF-A0A9D6XJP9-F1
#
_entry.id   AF-A0A9D6XJP9-F1
#
_cell.length_a   1.000
_cell.length_b   1.000
_cell.length_c   1.000
_cell.angle_alpha   90.00
_cell.angle_beta   90.00
_cell.angle_gamma   90.00
#
_symmetry.space_group_name_H-M   'P 1'
#
loop_
_entity.id
_entity.type
_entity.pdbx_description
1 polymer ?
#
loop_
_entity_poly.entity_id
_entity_poly.type
_entity_poly.pdbx_seq_one_letter_code
_entity_poly.pdbx_strand_id
1 'polypeptide(L)' 'MQRHSRFAHTRFLGDKRTQLVYDIDELDAATHTSIIEEIVNAEVGICFAPDTLPEARNRGYTLATAGKTRRHRKPHA' A
#
# COMPACT_ATOMS: atom_id res chain seq x y z
N MET A 1 3.49 -15.02 -6.94
CA MET A 1 3.07 -14.51 -5.62
C MET A 1 1.62 -14.92 -5.40
N GLN A 2 1.31 -15.62 -4.31
CA GLN A 2 -0.08 -15.87 -3.93
C GLN A 2 -0.60 -14.61 -3.25
N ARG A 3 -1.62 -13.95 -3.83
CA ARG A 3 -2.21 -12.75 -3.21
C ARG A 3 -2.83 -13.14 -1.88
N HIS A 4 -2.60 -12.31 -0.86
CA HIS A 4 -3.23 -12.51 0.43
C HIS A 4 -4.76 -12.43 0.27
N SER A 5 -5.50 -13.30 0.96
CA SER A 5 -6.95 -13.48 0.75
C SER A 5 -7.76 -12.18 0.92
N ARG A 6 -7.41 -11.34 1.90
CA ARG A 6 -8.03 -10.02 2.14
C ARG A 6 -7.83 -9.01 1.00
N PHE A 7 -6.78 -9.19 0.19
CA PHE A 7 -6.36 -8.25 -0.87
C PHE A 7 -6.38 -8.92 -2.25
N ALA A 8 -7.11 -10.03 -2.40
CA ALA A 8 -7.11 -10.82 -3.62
C ALA A 8 -7.57 -10.02 -4.85
N HIS A 9 -8.49 -9.06 -4.63
CA HIS A 9 -9.14 -8.27 -5.68
C HIS A 9 -8.73 -6.78 -5.70
N THR A 10 -7.70 -6.41 -4.97
CA THR A 10 -7.26 -5.00 -4.85
C THR A 10 -5.93 -4.80 -5.54
N ARG A 11 -5.87 -3.83 -6.45
CA ARG A 11 -4.66 -3.37 -7.11
C ARG A 11 -3.90 -2.38 -6.24
N PHE A 12 -4.59 -1.48 -5.54
CA PHE A 12 -3.94 -0.45 -4.72
C PHE A 12 -4.00 -0.77 -3.22
N LEU A 13 -2.83 -1.07 -2.64
CA LEU A 13 -2.69 -1.31 -1.20
C LEU A 13 -2.02 -0.11 -0.53
N GLY A 14 -2.74 0.53 0.40
CA GLY A 14 -2.19 1.60 1.23
C GLY A 14 -1.58 1.08 2.52
N ASP A 15 -0.49 1.70 2.97
CA ASP A 15 0.06 1.52 4.32
C ASP A 15 -0.37 2.70 5.22
N LYS A 16 -1.19 2.42 6.23
CA LYS A 16 -1.68 3.43 7.19
C LYS A 16 -0.56 4.13 7.96
N ARG A 17 0.62 3.51 8.12
CA ARG A 17 1.74 4.07 8.88
C ARG A 17 2.51 5.14 8.09
N THR A 18 2.58 4.98 6.78
CA THR A 18 3.46 5.80 5.93
C THR A 18 2.70 6.70 4.96
N GLN A 19 1.40 6.44 4.75
CA GLN A 19 0.59 7.04 3.69
C GLN A 19 1.19 6.83 2.30
N LEU A 20 1.86 5.69 2.11
CA LEU A 20 2.26 5.23 0.79
C LEU A 20 1.21 4.25 0.25
N VAL A 21 0.95 4.34 -1.06
CA VAL A 21 0.13 3.37 -1.79
C VAL A 21 1.00 2.60 -2.77
N TYR A 22 0.80 1.29 -2.83
CA TYR A 22 1.53 0.35 -3.65
C TYR A 22 0.60 -0.19 -4.74
N ASP A 23 1.04 -0.12 -6.00
CA ASP A 23 0.34 -0.75 -7.13
C ASP A 23 0.79 -2.21 -7.24
N ILE A 24 -0.01 -3.14 -6.75
CA ILE A 24 0.34 -4.56 -6.69
C ILE A 24 0.46 -5.20 -8.09
N ASP A 25 -0.16 -4.60 -9.10
CA ASP A 25 -0.14 -5.13 -10.47
C ASP A 25 1.08 -4.67 -11.26
N GLU A 26 1.57 -3.45 -11.01
CA GLU A 26 2.72 -2.87 -11.74
C GLU A 26 4.07 -3.00 -11.02
N LEU A 27 4.08 -3.32 -9.73
CA LEU A 27 5.33 -3.37 -8.97
C LEU A 27 6.16 -4.64 -9.19
N ASP A 28 7.48 -4.46 -9.19
CA ASP A 28 8.44 -5.56 -9.23
C ASP A 28 8.28 -6.49 -8.01
N ALA A 29 8.07 -7.77 -8.30
CA ALA A 29 7.73 -8.81 -7.34
C ALA A 29 8.74 -8.95 -6.19
N ALA A 30 10.03 -8.81 -6.47
CA ALA A 30 11.09 -9.20 -5.52
C ALA A 30 11.19 -8.24 -4.33
N THR A 31 11.03 -6.93 -4.57
CA THR A 31 11.12 -5.91 -3.51
C THR A 31 9.79 -5.73 -2.77
N HIS A 32 8.67 -5.93 -3.47
CA HIS A 32 7.35 -5.60 -2.95
C HIS A 32 6.68 -6.74 -2.19
N THR A 33 7.05 -7.99 -2.46
CA THR A 33 6.52 -9.14 -1.68
C THR A 33 6.75 -8.93 -0.19
N SER A 34 7.99 -8.64 0.22
CA SER A 34 8.33 -8.46 1.64
C SER A 34 7.60 -7.28 2.28
N ILE A 35 7.39 -6.19 1.53
CA ILE A 35 6.66 -5.01 2.02
C ILE A 35 5.16 -5.31 2.19
N ILE A 36 4.56 -5.98 1.20
CA ILE A 36 3.15 -6.37 1.25
C ILE A 36 2.92 -7.34 2.41
N GLU A 37 3.79 -8.36 2.56
CA GLU A 37 3.75 -9.30 3.68
C GLU A 37 3.87 -8.58 5.03
N GLU A 38 4.80 -7.63 5.17
CA GLU A 38 4.92 -6.81 6.38
C GLU A 38 3.62 -6.03 6.68
N ILE A 39 3.07 -5.33 5.68
CA ILE A 39 1.85 -4.52 5.83
C ILE A 39 0.66 -5.39 6.25
N VAL A 40 0.53 -6.58 5.64
CA VAL A 40 -0.52 -7.55 5.94
C VAL A 40 -0.35 -8.13 7.34
N ASN A 41 0.84 -8.65 7.67
CA ASN A 41 1.13 -9.27 8.96
C ASN A 41 0.99 -8.28 10.11
N ALA A 42 1.25 -7.00 9.85
CA ALA A 42 1.11 -5.95 10.84
C ALA A 42 -0.28 -5.30 10.87
N GLU A 43 -1.23 -5.79 10.05
CA GLU A 43 -2.64 -5.37 9.97
C GLU A 43 -2.82 -3.86 9.71
N VAL A 44 -1.87 -3.25 9.00
CA VAL A 44 -1.87 -1.82 8.66
C VAL A 44 -2.20 -1.52 7.21
N GLY A 45 -2.54 -2.54 6.42
CA GLY A 45 -3.05 -2.38 5.07
C GLY A 45 -4.43 -1.70 5.02
N ILE A 46 -4.68 -0.96 3.95
CA ILE A 46 -5.99 -0.40 3.61
C ILE A 46 -6.24 -0.50 2.10
N CYS A 47 -7.50 -0.74 1.74
CA CYS A 47 -7.99 -0.70 0.36
C CYS A 47 -8.76 0.59 0.10
N PHE A 48 -8.89 0.95 -1.16
CA PHE A 48 -9.61 2.14 -1.59
C PHE A 48 -10.91 1.76 -2.31
N ALA A 49 -11.93 2.60 -2.19
CA ALA A 49 -13.20 2.43 -2.86
C ALA A 49 -13.60 3.78 -3.49
N PRO A 50 -13.49 3.93 -4.83
CA PRO A 50 -13.08 2.91 -5.81
C PRO A 50 -11.58 2.57 -5.72
N ASP A 51 -11.20 1.35 -6.14
CA ASP A 51 -9.80 0.88 -6.12
C ASP A 51 -8.97 1.53 -7.23
N THR A 52 -8.64 2.80 -7.04
CA THR A 52 -7.97 3.63 -8.03
C THR A 52 -6.93 4.53 -7.38
N LEU A 53 -5.85 4.83 -8.12
CA LEU A 53 -4.81 5.74 -7.65
C LEU A 53 -5.33 7.17 -7.34
N PRO A 54 -6.25 7.76 -8.13
CA PRO A 54 -6.88 9.03 -7.76
C PRO A 54 -7.58 9.00 -6.40
N GLU A 55 -8.32 7.94 -6.06
CA GLU A 55 -8.95 7.80 -4.75
C GLU A 55 -7.91 7.74 -3.62
N ALA A 56 -6.84 6.96 -3.79
CA ALA A 56 -5.75 6.91 -2.82
C ALA A 56 -5.12 8.30 -2.60
N ARG A 57 -4.87 9.04 -3.69
CA ARG A 57 -4.34 10.41 -3.63
C ARG A 57 -5.29 11.39 -2.92
N ASN A 58 -6.60 11.28 -3.16
CA ASN A 58 -7.60 12.10 -2.47
C ASN A 58 -7.61 11.83 -0.96
N ARG A 59 -7.24 10.63 -0.53
CA ARG A 59 -7.03 10.28 0.90
C ARG A 59 -5.65 10.64 1.44
N GLY A 60 -4.85 11.39 0.70
CA GLY A 60 -3.51 11.83 1.10
C GLY A 60 -2.41 10.78 0.90
N TYR A 61 -2.70 9.67 0.22
CA TYR A 61 -1.68 8.66 -0.07
C TYR A 61 -0.84 9.06 -1.27
N THR A 62 0.42 8.65 -1.21
CA THR A 62 1.42 8.94 -2.24
C THR A 62 1.90 7.64 -2.86
N LEU A 63 1.90 7.54 -4.19
CA LEU A 63 2.39 6.33 -4.89
C LEU A 63 3.83 6.03 -4.49
N ALA A 64 4.08 4.80 -4.05
CA ALA A 64 5.41 4.29 -3.74
C ALA A 64 6.20 4.13 -5.04
N THR A 65 7.30 4.85 -5.15
CA THR A 65 8.22 4.79 -6.30
C THR A 65 9.65 4.67 -5.78
N ALA A 66 10.57 4.20 -6.61
CA ALA A 66 11.98 4.19 -6.28
C ALA A 66 12.43 5.57 -5.74
N GLY A 67 13.16 5.57 -4.62
CA GLY A 67 13.62 6.79 -3.94
C GLY A 67 12.66 7.38 -2.89
N LYS A 68 11.42 6.89 -2.75
CA LYS A 68 10.55 7.31 -1.64
C LYS A 68 10.84 6.53 -0.37
N THR A 69 11.19 7.26 0.69
CA THR A 69 11.42 6.68 2.00
C THR A 69 10.12 6.51 2.77
N ARG A 70 9.91 5.33 3.36
CA ARG A 70 8.85 5.05 4.34
C ARG A 70 9.12 5.84 5.61
N ARG A 71 8.56 7.05 5.72
CA ARG A 71 8.55 7.80 6.97
C ARG A 71 7.28 7.46 7.73
N HIS A 72 7.42 6.80 8.87
CA HIS A 72 6.29 6.54 9.75
C HIS A 72 5.75 7.88 10.24
N ARG A 73 4.49 8.16 9.91
CA ARG A 73 3.82 9.37 10.34
C ARG A 73 3.30 9.14 11.77
N LYS A 74 3.46 10.15 12.63
CA LYS A 74 2.74 10.16 13.90
C LYS A 74 1.24 10.20 13.58
N PRO A 75 0.40 9.42 14.26
CA PRO A 75 -1.04 9.56 14.11
C PRO A 75 -1.39 11.03 14.40
N HIS A 76 -2.17 11.65 13.53
CA HIS A 76 -2.72 12.96 13.84
C HIS A 76 -3.67 12.75 15.02
N ALA A 77 -3.38 13.44 16.13
CA ALA A 77 -4.26 13.50 17.29
C ALA A 77 -5.59 14.18 16.93
#